data_AF-C9MVA4-F1
#
_entry.id   AF-C9MVA4-F1
#
_cell.length_a   1.000
_cell.length_b   1.000
_cell.length_c   1.000
_cell.angle_alpha   90.00
_cell.angle_beta   90.00
_cell.angle_gamma   90.00
#
_symmetry.space_group_name_H-M   'P 1'
#
loop_
_entity.id
_entity.type
_entity.pdbx_description
1 polymer ?
#
loop_
_entity_poly.entity_id
_entity_poly.type
_entity_poly.pdbx_seq_one_letter_code
_entity_poly.pdbx_strand_id
1 'polypeptide(L)'
;MKKLLIVLTVLILVVSCGEEQEGNSKAESTKQQQVENNNLNYEVLKNSRDTSNLTKKENTIDILVKDNISEENLKEVMRKAGKEQIKDADILFIRAYGDKRFFNLGGETHGMVTYYPDGTVKDETYRAKKEIPSDKEKDIYIDYSKTLHETLKAKGNYTKQEEENIEEEINKKIAKKYGISPEEVEKIFDKVVIYQSM
;
A
#
# COMPACT_ATOMS: atom_id res chain seq x y z
N MET A 1 -50.00 13.19 -41.60
CA MET A 1 -51.06 13.38 -40.58
C MET A 1 -50.45 13.14 -39.20
N LYS A 2 -50.51 14.17 -38.31
CA LYS A 2 -50.48 14.15 -36.82
C LYS A 2 -49.34 13.37 -36.12
N LYS A 3 -48.60 13.81 -35.10
CA LYS A 3 -48.42 15.02 -34.24
C LYS A 3 -47.15 14.65 -33.40
N LEU A 4 -46.03 15.39 -33.46
CA LEU A 4 -45.54 16.40 -32.50
C LEU A 4 -46.00 16.27 -31.02
N LEU A 5 -45.03 16.09 -30.10
CA LEU A 5 -44.96 16.50 -28.68
C LEU A 5 -43.54 16.07 -28.21
N ILE A 6 -42.51 16.89 -27.95
CA ILE A 6 -42.33 18.20 -27.31
C ILE A 6 -43.08 18.33 -25.97
N VAL A 7 -42.35 18.06 -24.89
CA VAL A 7 -42.63 18.51 -23.51
C VAL A 7 -41.32 19.19 -23.08
N LEU A 8 -41.11 20.48 -23.35
CA LEU A 8 -41.56 21.67 -22.62
C LEU A 8 -41.32 21.62 -21.09
N THR A 9 -40.13 22.16 -20.74
CA THR A 9 -39.81 23.04 -19.61
C THR A 9 -40.88 23.32 -18.56
N VAL A 10 -40.48 23.22 -17.27
CA VAL A 10 -40.91 24.18 -16.25
C VAL A 10 -39.68 24.68 -15.48
N LEU A 11 -39.24 25.86 -15.89
CA LEU A 11 -38.40 26.78 -15.12
C LEU A 11 -39.35 27.45 -14.13
N ILE A 12 -39.20 27.22 -12.82
CA ILE A 12 -39.88 28.04 -11.80
C ILE A 12 -38.84 29.02 -11.25
N LEU A 13 -38.81 30.20 -11.87
CA LEU A 13 -38.40 31.44 -11.21
C LEU A 13 -39.52 31.83 -10.24
N VAL A 14 -39.25 31.82 -8.94
CA VAL A 14 -40.00 32.64 -8.00
C VAL A 14 -39.02 33.70 -7.49
N VAL A 15 -39.10 34.87 -8.13
CA VAL A 15 -38.69 36.13 -7.52
C VAL A 15 -39.94 36.68 -6.85
N SER A 16 -39.91 36.83 -5.53
CA SER A 16 -40.83 37.71 -4.81
C SER A 16 -40.03 38.50 -3.79
N CYS A 17 -40.26 39.81 -3.78
CA CYS A 17 -39.59 40.85 -3.00
C CYS A 17 -39.85 40.76 -1.49
N GLY A 18 -38.79 41.10 -0.72
CA GLY A 18 -38.78 42.05 0.39
C GLY A 18 -39.55 41.74 1.69
N GLU A 19 -38.81 41.45 2.77
CA GLU A 19 -38.63 42.35 3.93
C GLU A 19 -37.63 41.72 4.93
N GLU A 20 -36.88 42.59 5.62
CA GLU A 20 -35.79 42.29 6.55
C GLU A 20 -36.28 41.55 7.81
N GLN A 21 -35.56 40.49 8.21
CA GLN A 21 -35.31 40.19 9.62
C GLN A 21 -34.05 39.31 9.77
N GLU A 22 -33.13 39.81 10.59
CA GLU A 22 -31.89 39.16 11.02
C GLU A 22 -32.14 37.78 11.66
N GLY A 23 -31.32 36.79 11.35
CA GLY A 23 -31.44 35.48 11.97
C GLY A 23 -30.49 34.40 11.45
N ASN A 24 -29.22 34.52 11.78
CA ASN A 24 -28.27 33.43 12.03
C ASN A 24 -28.04 32.38 10.90
N SER A 25 -26.91 32.55 10.21
CA SER A 25 -26.29 31.60 9.29
C SER A 25 -26.09 30.22 9.92
N LYS A 26 -26.74 29.19 9.36
CA LYS A 26 -26.29 27.80 9.47
C LYS A 26 -26.09 27.26 8.07
N ALA A 27 -24.87 27.43 7.57
CA ALA A 27 -24.41 26.79 6.35
C ALA A 27 -24.37 25.28 6.59
N GLU A 28 -25.41 24.57 6.14
CA GLU A 28 -25.36 23.12 5.93
C GLU A 28 -24.37 22.86 4.80
N SER A 29 -23.11 22.63 5.17
CA SER A 29 -22.13 22.05 4.27
C SER A 29 -22.60 20.63 3.97
N THR A 30 -23.25 20.48 2.82
CA THR A 30 -23.50 19.19 2.20
C THR A 30 -22.12 18.60 1.92
N LYS A 31 -21.61 17.74 2.82
CA LYS A 31 -20.46 16.89 2.57
C LYS A 31 -20.79 16.10 1.31
N GLN A 32 -20.18 16.48 0.19
CA GLN A 32 -20.10 15.63 -0.98
C GLN A 32 -19.45 14.33 -0.50
N GLN A 33 -20.27 13.30 -0.36
CA GLN A 33 -19.83 11.94 -0.11
C GLN A 33 -19.02 11.56 -1.35
N GLN A 34 -17.69 11.71 -1.27
CA GLN A 34 -16.78 11.12 -2.24
C GLN A 34 -17.11 9.63 -2.25
N VAL A 35 -17.81 9.18 -3.29
CA VAL A 35 -17.95 7.77 -3.58
C VAL A 35 -16.55 7.33 -3.99
N GLU A 36 -15.79 6.89 -3.00
CA GLU A 36 -14.47 6.31 -3.21
C GLU A 36 -14.68 5.10 -4.12
N ASN A 37 -14.18 5.20 -5.35
CA ASN A 37 -14.30 4.13 -6.32
C ASN A 37 -13.35 3.01 -5.86
N ASN A 38 -13.84 2.16 -4.95
CA ASN A 38 -13.12 1.06 -4.32
C ASN A 38 -12.86 -0.04 -5.36
N ASN A 39 -11.93 0.23 -6.27
CA ASN A 39 -11.44 -0.77 -7.20
C ASN A 39 -10.55 -1.74 -6.39
N LEU A 40 -11.17 -2.75 -5.76
CA LEU A 40 -10.55 -3.82 -4.96
C LEU A 40 -9.75 -4.76 -5.88
N ASN A 41 -8.78 -4.20 -6.58
CA ASN A 41 -7.87 -4.89 -7.48
C ASN A 41 -6.56 -5.16 -6.76
N TYR A 42 -5.95 -6.27 -7.14
CA TYR A 42 -4.62 -6.65 -6.73
C TYR A 42 -3.90 -7.28 -7.93
N GLU A 43 -2.57 -7.19 -7.94
CA GLU A 43 -1.71 -7.91 -8.88
C GLU A 43 -1.03 -9.06 -8.12
N VAL A 44 -0.93 -10.24 -8.74
CA VAL A 44 -0.13 -11.34 -8.18
C VAL A 44 1.32 -11.15 -8.59
N LEU A 45 2.19 -10.86 -7.61
CA LEU A 45 3.63 -10.74 -7.81
C LEU A 45 4.30 -12.11 -7.89
N LYS A 46 3.85 -13.04 -7.04
CA LYS A 46 4.35 -14.42 -7.00
C LYS A 46 3.28 -15.36 -6.47
N ASN A 47 3.32 -16.59 -6.98
CA ASN A 47 2.56 -17.71 -6.44
C ASN A 47 3.52 -18.90 -6.38
N SER A 48 3.71 -19.47 -5.18
CA SER A 48 4.58 -20.62 -4.97
C SER A 48 3.90 -21.66 -4.11
N ARG A 49 4.12 -22.92 -4.47
CA ARG A 49 3.72 -24.08 -3.67
C ARG A 49 4.92 -24.55 -2.86
N ASP A 50 4.72 -24.74 -1.56
CA ASP A 50 5.68 -25.44 -0.72
C ASP A 50 5.54 -26.95 -0.97
N THR A 51 6.60 -27.55 -1.48
CA THR A 51 6.66 -29.00 -1.76
C THR A 51 7.41 -29.77 -0.66
N SER A 52 7.88 -29.10 0.38
CA SER A 52 8.58 -29.74 1.51
C SER A 52 7.59 -30.41 2.47
N ASN A 53 6.37 -29.90 2.58
CA ASN A 53 5.30 -30.50 3.37
C ASN A 53 4.59 -31.60 2.57
N LEU A 54 4.85 -32.86 2.92
CA LEU A 54 4.25 -34.02 2.24
C LEU A 54 2.80 -34.30 2.66
N THR A 55 2.30 -33.61 3.69
CA THR A 55 0.99 -33.89 4.30
C THR A 55 -0.07 -32.82 4.02
N LYS A 56 0.37 -31.61 3.68
CA LYS A 56 -0.51 -30.47 3.37
C LYS A 56 0.00 -29.74 2.14
N LYS A 57 -0.92 -29.34 1.27
CA LYS A 57 -0.65 -28.47 0.12
C LYS A 57 -0.65 -27.03 0.59
N GLU A 58 0.52 -26.54 0.96
CA GLU A 58 0.70 -25.16 1.42
C GLU A 58 1.15 -24.29 0.25
N ASN A 59 0.41 -23.22 -0.02
CA ASN A 59 0.75 -22.24 -1.05
C ASN A 59 1.02 -20.88 -0.40
N THR A 60 1.88 -20.08 -1.02
CA THR A 60 2.09 -18.67 -0.69
C THR A 60 1.83 -17.83 -1.92
N ILE A 61 1.06 -16.76 -1.78
CA ILE A 61 0.94 -15.71 -2.78
C ILE A 61 1.41 -14.38 -2.21
N ASP A 62 2.15 -13.66 -3.04
CA ASP A 62 2.55 -12.28 -2.80
C ASP A 62 1.72 -11.41 -3.74
N ILE A 63 0.98 -10.45 -3.18
CA ILE A 63 0.10 -9.56 -3.93
C ILE A 63 0.53 -8.10 -3.79
N LEU A 64 0.39 -7.34 -4.88
CA LEU A 64 0.52 -5.90 -4.88
C LEU A 64 -0.87 -5.28 -4.77
N VAL A 65 -1.04 -4.39 -3.80
CA VAL A 65 -2.24 -3.60 -3.55
C VAL A 65 -1.92 -2.12 -3.70
N LYS A 66 -2.94 -1.27 -3.69
CA LYS A 66 -2.74 0.18 -3.69
C LYS A 66 -2.01 0.59 -2.42
N ASP A 67 -0.99 1.42 -2.55
CA ASP A 67 -0.13 1.84 -1.43
C ASP A 67 -0.87 2.63 -0.32
N ASN A 68 -1.86 3.44 -0.70
CA ASN A 68 -2.71 4.17 0.25
C ASN A 68 -4.05 3.48 0.53
N ILE A 69 -4.09 2.15 0.46
CA ILE A 69 -5.28 1.37 0.77
C ILE A 69 -5.68 1.52 2.25
N SER A 70 -6.98 1.67 2.52
CA SER A 70 -7.50 1.64 3.89
C SER A 70 -7.41 0.23 4.48
N GLU A 71 -7.48 0.12 5.80
CA GLU A 71 -7.41 -1.19 6.45
C GLU A 71 -8.64 -2.05 6.12
N GLU A 72 -9.83 -1.45 6.00
CA GLU A 72 -11.05 -2.14 5.58
C GLU A 72 -10.92 -2.69 4.14
N ASN A 73 -10.51 -1.85 3.19
CA ASN A 73 -10.33 -2.26 1.80
C ASN A 73 -9.22 -3.31 1.66
N LEU A 74 -8.16 -3.22 2.48
CA LEU A 74 -7.09 -4.21 2.51
C LEU A 74 -7.62 -5.58 2.98
N LYS A 75 -8.41 -5.61 4.06
CA LYS A 75 -9.08 -6.84 4.53
C LYS A 75 -9.93 -7.46 3.43
N GLU A 76 -10.71 -6.65 2.72
CA GLU A 76 -11.57 -7.11 1.63
C GLU A 76 -10.76 -7.66 0.45
N VAL A 77 -9.72 -6.95 0.00
CA VAL A 77 -8.83 -7.39 -1.09
C VAL A 77 -8.11 -8.70 -0.74
N MET A 78 -7.58 -8.83 0.48
CA MET A 78 -6.85 -10.04 0.88
C MET A 78 -7.79 -11.25 0.98
N ARG A 79 -9.03 -11.06 1.46
CA ARG A 79 -10.06 -12.12 1.44
C ARG A 79 -10.47 -12.51 0.03
N LYS A 80 -10.65 -11.53 -0.86
CA LYS A 80 -10.92 -11.76 -2.28
C LYS A 80 -9.79 -12.57 -2.92
N ALA A 81 -8.53 -12.17 -2.71
CA ALA A 81 -7.37 -12.89 -3.19
C ALA A 81 -7.34 -14.33 -2.65
N GLY A 82 -7.65 -14.54 -1.36
CA GLY A 82 -7.76 -15.87 -0.77
C GLY A 82 -8.76 -16.76 -1.50
N LYS A 83 -9.99 -16.27 -1.67
CA LYS A 83 -11.06 -16.98 -2.37
C LYS A 83 -10.70 -17.32 -3.82
N GLU A 84 -10.05 -16.40 -4.53
CA GLU A 84 -9.68 -16.57 -5.94
C GLU A 84 -8.46 -17.48 -6.14
N GLN A 85 -7.56 -17.58 -5.15
CA GLN A 85 -6.26 -18.23 -5.31
C GLN A 85 -6.07 -19.53 -4.51
N ILE A 86 -6.95 -19.84 -3.55
CA ILE A 86 -6.84 -21.05 -2.70
C ILE A 86 -6.80 -22.34 -3.52
N LYS A 87 -7.58 -22.44 -4.62
CA LYS A 87 -7.61 -23.58 -5.55
C LYS A 87 -7.69 -24.93 -4.80
N ASP A 88 -6.72 -25.82 -5.01
CA ASP A 88 -6.61 -27.13 -4.36
C ASP A 88 -5.67 -27.13 -3.15
N ALA A 89 -5.21 -25.97 -2.68
CA ALA A 89 -4.35 -25.85 -1.51
C ALA A 89 -5.16 -26.05 -0.23
N ASP A 90 -4.55 -26.71 0.75
CA ASP A 90 -5.13 -26.89 2.09
C ASP A 90 -4.97 -25.63 2.94
N ILE A 91 -3.93 -24.84 2.65
CA ILE A 91 -3.60 -23.58 3.32
C ILE A 91 -2.99 -22.63 2.28
N LEU A 92 -3.45 -21.37 2.28
CA LEU A 92 -2.88 -20.31 1.47
C LEU A 92 -2.39 -19.16 2.37
N PHE A 93 -1.09 -18.92 2.37
CA PHE A 93 -0.47 -17.73 2.95
C PHE A 93 -0.53 -16.58 1.95
N ILE A 94 -1.04 -15.43 2.37
CA ILE A 94 -1.18 -14.24 1.51
C ILE A 94 -0.38 -13.12 2.13
N ARG A 95 0.54 -12.53 1.37
CA ARG A 95 1.37 -11.39 1.77
C ARG A 95 1.09 -10.20 0.87
N ALA A 96 0.79 -9.05 1.46
CA ALA A 96 0.42 -7.85 0.75
C ALA A 96 1.53 -6.80 0.75
N TYR A 97 1.80 -6.24 -0.43
CA TYR A 97 2.76 -5.18 -0.67
C TYR A 97 2.06 -3.95 -1.25
N GLY A 98 2.38 -2.75 -0.77
CA GLY A 98 1.92 -1.49 -1.38
C GLY A 98 2.81 -1.00 -2.51
N ASP A 99 4.03 -1.53 -2.60
CA ASP A 99 4.99 -1.17 -3.63
C ASP A 99 5.89 -2.37 -3.97
N LYS A 100 6.00 -2.68 -5.26
CA LYS A 100 6.73 -3.84 -5.78
C LYS A 100 8.23 -3.78 -5.53
N ARG A 101 8.81 -2.59 -5.29
CA ARG A 101 10.25 -2.45 -5.02
C ARG A 101 10.69 -3.22 -3.77
N PHE A 102 9.80 -3.37 -2.80
CA PHE A 102 10.10 -4.06 -1.53
C PHE A 102 9.89 -5.56 -1.57
N PHE A 103 9.26 -6.10 -2.62
CA PHE A 103 8.97 -7.53 -2.75
C PHE A 103 10.22 -8.40 -2.61
N ASN A 104 11.34 -7.98 -3.21
CA ASN A 104 12.60 -8.74 -3.17
C ASN A 104 13.50 -8.41 -1.97
N LEU A 105 13.12 -7.47 -1.10
CA LEU A 105 13.94 -7.06 0.05
C LEU A 105 13.60 -7.80 1.34
N GLY A 106 12.49 -8.54 1.37
CA GLY A 106 11.97 -9.15 2.60
C GLY A 106 11.25 -8.10 3.44
N GLY A 107 9.97 -8.34 3.75
CA GLY A 107 9.10 -7.40 4.45
C GLY A 107 7.84 -7.09 3.64
N GLU A 108 6.78 -7.87 3.90
CA GLU A 108 5.43 -7.53 3.50
C GLU A 108 5.03 -6.19 4.12
N THR A 109 4.70 -5.22 3.27
CA THR A 109 4.50 -3.86 3.77
C THR A 109 3.10 -3.72 4.37
N HIS A 110 2.08 -4.36 3.81
CA HIS A 110 0.68 -4.03 4.13
C HIS A 110 -0.02 -5.08 4.96
N GLY A 111 0.39 -6.34 4.91
CA GLY A 111 -0.23 -7.36 5.75
C GLY A 111 0.09 -8.79 5.36
N MET A 112 -0.31 -9.68 6.24
CA MET A 112 -0.21 -11.12 6.06
C MET A 112 -1.48 -11.78 6.60
N VAL A 113 -2.00 -12.79 5.90
CA VAL A 113 -3.07 -13.65 6.41
C VAL A 113 -2.85 -15.10 6.01
N THR A 114 -3.37 -16.01 6.82
CA THR A 114 -3.55 -17.43 6.49
C THR A 114 -5.00 -17.67 6.09
N TYR A 115 -5.24 -18.15 4.87
CA TYR A 115 -6.57 -18.43 4.32
C TYR A 115 -6.79 -19.94 4.12
N TYR A 116 -7.98 -20.43 4.47
CA TYR A 116 -8.36 -21.84 4.38
C TYR A 116 -9.50 -22.08 3.36
N PRO A 117 -9.65 -23.31 2.82
CA PRO A 117 -10.68 -23.62 1.82
C PRO A 117 -12.13 -23.35 2.24
N ASP A 118 -12.43 -23.43 3.54
CA ASP A 118 -13.75 -23.13 4.09
C ASP A 118 -14.05 -21.61 4.20
N GLY A 119 -13.09 -20.77 3.83
CA GLY A 119 -13.16 -19.32 3.92
C GLY A 119 -12.68 -18.76 5.26
N THR A 120 -12.24 -19.61 6.20
CA THR A 120 -11.64 -19.18 7.46
C THR A 120 -10.35 -18.40 7.19
N VAL A 121 -10.15 -17.31 7.93
CA VAL A 121 -8.91 -16.53 7.92
C VAL A 121 -8.30 -16.56 9.33
N LYS A 122 -6.98 -16.73 9.42
CA LYS A 122 -6.18 -16.72 10.66
C LYS A 122 -4.90 -15.92 10.47
N ASP A 123 -4.18 -15.70 11.57
CA ASP A 123 -2.88 -15.02 11.60
C ASP A 123 -2.92 -13.68 10.84
N GLU A 124 -3.96 -12.91 11.14
CA GLU A 124 -4.35 -11.73 10.39
C GLU A 124 -3.60 -10.48 10.86
N THR A 125 -2.75 -9.94 9.98
CA THR A 125 -2.16 -8.61 10.13
C THR A 125 -2.57 -7.75 8.95
N TYR A 126 -3.17 -6.60 9.23
CA TYR A 126 -3.54 -5.59 8.24
C TYR A 126 -3.00 -4.24 8.70
N ARG A 127 -2.26 -3.54 7.85
CA ARG A 127 -1.64 -2.26 8.18
C ARG A 127 -1.77 -1.28 7.03
N ALA A 128 -2.80 -0.43 7.13
CA ALA A 128 -2.83 0.79 6.34
C ALA A 128 -1.70 1.73 6.79
N LYS A 129 -1.03 2.35 5.82
CA LYS A 129 0.13 3.21 6.09
C LYS A 129 -0.31 4.64 6.34
N LYS A 130 -0.02 5.14 7.55
CA LYS A 130 -0.27 6.55 7.93
C LYS A 130 0.62 7.51 7.16
N GLU A 131 1.85 7.09 6.91
CA GLU A 131 2.83 7.84 6.14
C GLU A 131 3.43 6.91 5.09
N ILE A 132 3.42 7.37 3.85
CA ILE A 132 3.91 6.63 2.68
C ILE A 132 5.10 7.42 2.14
N PRO A 133 6.29 6.79 2.03
CA PRO A 133 7.42 7.39 1.34
C PRO A 133 7.07 7.66 -0.13
N SER A 134 7.45 8.82 -0.63
CA SER A 134 7.35 9.16 -2.04
C SER A 134 8.18 8.21 -2.91
N ASP A 135 7.90 8.17 -4.21
CA ASP A 135 8.66 7.32 -5.12
C ASP A 135 10.15 7.63 -5.11
N LYS A 136 10.54 8.90 -4.99
CA LYS A 136 11.94 9.32 -4.86
C LYS A 136 12.58 8.78 -3.58
N GLU A 137 11.89 8.88 -2.44
CA GLU A 137 12.39 8.37 -1.15
C GLU A 137 12.56 6.84 -1.20
N LYS A 138 11.61 6.12 -1.79
CA LYS A 138 11.71 4.67 -1.99
C LYS A 138 12.89 4.32 -2.89
N ASP A 139 13.12 5.04 -3.99
CA ASP A 139 14.26 4.78 -4.88
C ASP A 139 15.61 5.01 -4.19
N ILE A 140 15.71 6.08 -3.39
CA ILE A 140 16.91 6.38 -2.58
C ILE A 140 17.18 5.23 -1.61
N TYR A 141 16.15 4.76 -0.90
CA TYR A 141 16.28 3.63 0.02
C TYR A 141 16.71 2.35 -0.69
N ILE A 142 16.11 2.02 -1.83
CA ILE A 142 16.45 0.81 -2.60
C ILE A 142 17.92 0.85 -3.05
N ASP A 143 18.40 2.00 -3.51
CA ASP A 143 19.77 2.19 -3.93
C ASP A 143 20.77 2.12 -2.75
N TYR A 144 20.40 2.69 -1.60
CA TYR A 144 21.15 2.53 -0.35
C TYR A 144 21.25 1.06 0.06
N SER A 145 20.12 0.37 0.22
CA SER A 145 20.07 -1.02 0.70
C SER A 145 20.78 -1.98 -0.24
N LYS A 146 20.68 -1.77 -1.56
CA LYS A 146 21.43 -2.54 -2.55
C LYS A 146 22.94 -2.31 -2.42
N THR A 147 23.37 -1.05 -2.30
CA THR A 147 24.79 -0.71 -2.16
C THR A 147 25.37 -1.30 -0.86
N LEU A 148 24.63 -1.21 0.24
CA LEU A 148 25.02 -1.79 1.53
C LEU A 148 25.17 -3.31 1.43
N HIS A 149 24.15 -4.00 0.91
CA HIS A 149 24.18 -5.44 0.76
C HIS A 149 25.36 -5.91 -0.10
N GLU A 150 25.59 -5.28 -1.26
CA GLU A 150 26.69 -5.63 -2.15
C GLU A 150 28.07 -5.37 -1.51
N THR A 151 28.21 -4.27 -0.77
CA THR A 151 29.46 -3.89 -0.10
C THR A 151 29.79 -4.85 1.04
N LEU A 152 28.83 -5.15 1.91
CA LEU A 152 29.01 -6.11 3.01
C LEU A 152 29.30 -7.52 2.48
N LYS A 153 28.58 -7.95 1.43
CA LYS A 153 28.83 -9.24 0.77
C LYS A 153 30.24 -9.32 0.19
N ALA A 154 30.72 -8.25 -0.43
CA ALA A 154 32.08 -8.22 -1.00
C ALA A 154 33.17 -8.22 0.08
N LYS A 155 32.91 -7.58 1.23
CA LYS A 155 33.84 -7.58 2.37
C LYS A 155 33.91 -8.95 3.06
N GLY A 156 32.81 -9.68 3.13
CA GLY A 156 32.74 -10.99 3.76
C GLY A 156 32.63 -10.86 5.28
N ASN A 157 33.74 -11.04 6.01
CA ASN A 157 33.76 -10.91 7.46
C ASN A 157 34.03 -9.47 7.88
N TYR A 158 33.22 -8.96 8.80
CA TYR A 158 33.35 -7.61 9.35
C TYR A 158 32.91 -7.59 10.81
N THR A 159 33.51 -6.69 11.57
CA THR A 159 33.06 -6.32 12.91
C THR A 159 31.90 -5.33 12.82
N LYS A 160 31.15 -5.17 13.92
CA LYS A 160 30.08 -4.18 13.99
C LYS A 160 30.56 -2.75 13.71
N GLN A 161 31.74 -2.38 14.21
CA GLN A 161 32.31 -1.05 13.95
C GLN A 161 32.63 -0.84 12.47
N GLU A 162 33.07 -1.89 11.77
CA GLU A 162 33.33 -1.78 10.33
C GLU A 162 32.04 -1.68 9.51
N GLU A 163 30.96 -2.34 9.94
CA GLU A 163 29.63 -2.19 9.34
C GLU A 163 29.12 -0.76 9.49
N GLU A 164 29.18 -0.18 10.70
CA GLU A 164 28.78 1.21 10.97
C GLU A 164 29.58 2.20 10.11
N ASN A 165 30.90 1.99 9.94
CA ASN A 165 31.73 2.83 9.08
C ASN A 165 31.32 2.70 7.59
N ILE A 166 30.98 1.48 7.13
CA ILE A 166 30.50 1.25 5.76
C ILE A 166 29.16 1.94 5.52
N GLU A 167 28.24 1.85 6.49
CA GLU A 167 26.95 2.53 6.43
C GLU A 167 27.12 4.06 6.32
N GLU A 168 28.04 4.65 7.09
CA GLU A 168 28.33 6.09 7.04
C GLU A 168 28.91 6.51 5.67
N GLU A 169 29.84 5.73 5.12
CA GLU A 169 30.42 6.00 3.79
C GLU A 169 29.37 5.89 2.68
N ILE A 170 28.51 4.87 2.74
CA ILE A 170 27.41 4.68 1.79
C ILE A 170 26.40 5.82 1.92
N ASN A 171 26.06 6.22 3.14
CA ASN A 171 25.17 7.36 3.37
C ASN A 171 25.69 8.61 2.65
N LYS A 172 26.96 8.99 2.88
CA LYS A 172 27.60 10.14 2.20
C LYS A 172 27.58 10.00 0.68
N LYS A 173 27.81 8.79 0.15
CA LYS A 173 27.78 8.51 -1.30
C LYS A 173 26.39 8.68 -1.90
N ILE A 174 25.36 8.16 -1.23
CA ILE A 174 23.96 8.27 -1.63
C ILE A 174 23.52 9.73 -1.56
N ALA A 175 23.82 10.43 -0.47
CA ALA A 175 23.54 11.86 -0.30
C ALA A 175 24.09 12.68 -1.47
N LYS A 176 25.37 12.47 -1.82
CA LYS A 176 26.00 13.13 -2.97
C LYS A 176 25.33 12.77 -4.30
N LYS A 177 24.93 11.52 -4.52
CA LYS A 177 24.28 11.05 -5.76
C LYS A 177 22.93 11.73 -6.00
N TYR A 178 22.14 11.93 -4.94
CA TYR A 178 20.80 12.50 -5.04
C TYR A 178 20.72 14.00 -4.75
N GLY A 179 21.85 14.64 -4.42
CA GLY A 179 21.92 16.07 -4.12
C GLY A 179 21.17 16.45 -2.84
N ILE A 180 21.21 15.58 -1.84
CA ILE A 180 20.60 15.77 -0.51
C ILE A 180 21.67 15.68 0.58
N SER A 181 21.32 16.00 1.84
CA SER A 181 22.25 15.85 2.96
C SER A 181 22.26 14.40 3.48
N PRO A 182 23.35 13.95 4.15
CA PRO A 182 23.38 12.64 4.80
C PRO A 182 22.26 12.45 5.85
N GLU A 183 21.90 13.51 6.57
CA GLU A 183 20.80 13.49 7.54
C GLU A 183 19.43 13.32 6.87
N GLU A 184 19.28 13.77 5.62
CA GLU A 184 18.07 13.54 4.84
C GLU A 184 17.96 12.08 4.38
N VAL A 185 19.09 11.43 4.04
CA VAL A 185 19.13 9.99 3.75
C VAL A 185 18.72 9.18 4.98
N GLU A 186 19.20 9.52 6.18
CA GLU A 186 18.82 8.86 7.43
C GLU A 186 17.32 8.97 7.70
N LYS A 187 16.74 10.17 7.53
CA LYS A 187 15.29 10.38 7.67
C LYS A 187 14.48 9.53 6.68
N ILE A 188 14.96 9.43 5.44
CA ILE A 188 14.33 8.57 4.43
C ILE A 188 14.40 7.10 4.87
N PHE A 189 15.54 6.67 5.39
CA PHE A 189 15.74 5.32 5.89
C PHE A 189 14.75 5.00 7.02
N ASP A 190 14.68 5.83 8.06
CA ASP A 190 13.76 5.67 9.19
C ASP A 190 12.30 5.58 8.71
N LYS A 191 11.91 6.48 7.81
CA LYS A 191 10.57 6.53 7.25
C LYS A 191 10.23 5.26 6.46
N VAL A 192 11.15 4.75 5.64
CA VAL A 192 10.95 3.52 4.87
C VAL A 192 10.95 2.29 5.78
N VAL A 193 11.78 2.25 6.83
CA VAL A 193 11.76 1.16 7.83
C VAL A 193 10.40 1.10 8.53
N ILE A 194 9.84 2.23 8.95
CA ILE A 194 8.48 2.30 9.53
C ILE A 194 7.45 1.82 8.51
N TYR A 195 7.58 2.24 7.25
CA TYR A 195 6.71 1.81 6.17
C TYR A 195 6.79 0.29 5.91
N GLN A 196 7.96 -0.34 6.04
CA GLN A 196 8.12 -1.80 5.91
C GLN A 196 7.75 -2.57 7.18
N SER A 197 7.72 -1.93 8.34
CA SER A 197 7.49 -2.60 9.61
C SER A 197 6.04 -3.10 9.75
N MET A 198 5.93 -4.42 9.90
CA MET A 198 4.72 -5.15 10.27
C MET A 198 4.47 -5.23 11.77
#